data_AF-A0A257LK70-F1
#
_entry.id   AF-A0A257LK70-F1
#
_cell.length_a   1.000
_cell.length_b   1.000
_cell.length_c   1.000
_cell.angle_alpha   90.00
_cell.angle_beta   90.00
_cell.angle_gamma   90.00
#
_symmetry.space_group_name_H-M   'P 1'
#
loop_
_entity.id
_entity.type
_entity.pdbx_description
1 polymer ?
#
loop_
_entity_poly.entity_id
_entity_poly.type
_entity_poly.pdbx_seq_one_letter_code
_entity_poly.pdbx_strand_id
1 'polypeptide(L)'
;MPAFLHERVQRLGQQLAQTNRVLAKYNQADLDTLPALDTLLADTAATYEALQLPSAQNLLLTLRAELVAAQHGTDPATGQQLATQRRAMQRGVMLRLLQQAGTQLRTDIAADTAALDAARAQLRPMLLLGLKKHLVPHAHRKTLSHSALATLWQRLAAEHELHLAAQQLSLQSTQPDILLLLGELVAALLSDDLPPRRRRALSADLAPDAG
;
A
#
# COMPACT_ATOMS: atom_id res chain seq x y z
N MET A 1 -1.92 -1.28 -18.63
CA MET A 1 -0.86 -2.06 -17.95
C MET A 1 -1.14 -2.02 -16.46
N PRO A 2 -0.89 -3.09 -15.69
CA PRO A 2 -1.05 -3.06 -14.24
C PRO A 2 -0.17 -1.97 -13.62
N ALA A 3 -0.64 -1.32 -12.56
CA ALA A 3 0.10 -0.26 -11.86
C ALA A 3 1.09 -0.86 -10.87
N PHE A 4 2.23 -0.19 -10.66
CA PHE A 4 3.23 -0.62 -9.68
C PHE A 4 2.75 -0.33 -8.24
N LEU A 5 2.31 -1.38 -7.54
CA LEU A 5 1.57 -1.25 -6.29
C LEU A 5 2.44 -0.81 -5.11
N HIS A 6 3.70 -1.27 -5.02
CA HIS A 6 4.59 -0.84 -3.93
C HIS A 6 4.86 0.66 -3.95
N GLU A 7 5.14 1.23 -5.13
CA GLU A 7 5.30 2.68 -5.29
C GLU A 7 4.02 3.41 -4.90
N ARG A 8 2.86 2.89 -5.31
CA ARG A 8 1.57 3.51 -5.01
C ARG A 8 1.32 3.56 -3.50
N VAL A 9 1.50 2.45 -2.79
CA VAL A 9 1.38 2.39 -1.32
C VAL A 9 2.34 3.39 -0.66
N GLN A 10 3.59 3.47 -1.13
CA GLN A 10 4.57 4.40 -0.58
C GLN A 10 4.14 5.86 -0.76
N ARG A 11 3.73 6.24 -1.97
CA ARG A 11 3.29 7.62 -2.28
C ARG A 11 2.03 8.00 -1.50
N LEU A 12 1.02 7.12 -1.46
CA LEU A 12 -0.20 7.36 -0.69
C LEU A 12 0.10 7.44 0.82
N GLY A 13 1.02 6.61 1.32
CA GLY A 13 1.49 6.66 2.70
C GLY A 13 2.15 8.00 3.07
N GLN A 14 2.91 8.60 2.15
CA GLN A 14 3.47 9.94 2.35
C GLN A 14 2.37 11.01 2.45
N GLN A 15 1.34 10.95 1.58
CA GLN A 15 0.20 11.87 1.64
C GLN A 15 -0.61 11.69 2.93
N LEU A 16 -0.78 10.46 3.42
CA LEU A 16 -1.43 10.19 4.69
C LEU A 16 -0.63 10.77 5.88
N ALA A 17 0.69 10.65 5.86
CA ALA A 17 1.55 11.27 6.86
C ALA A 17 1.43 12.81 6.83
N GLN A 18 1.35 13.41 5.64
CA GLN A 18 1.13 14.85 5.50
C GLN A 18 -0.26 15.27 6.01
N THR A 19 -1.30 14.46 5.74
CA THR A 19 -2.64 14.66 6.30
C THR A 19 -2.62 14.70 7.82
N ASN A 20 -1.89 13.77 8.46
CA ASN A 20 -1.75 13.74 9.92
C ASN A 20 -1.04 15.00 10.46
N ARG A 21 -0.06 15.55 9.74
CA ARG A 21 0.61 16.80 10.11
C ARG A 21 -0.34 18.00 10.04
N VAL A 22 -1.13 18.11 8.98
CA VAL A 22 -2.13 19.19 8.86
C VAL A 22 -3.24 19.04 9.91
N LEU A 23 -3.65 17.81 10.23
CA LEU A 23 -4.58 17.55 11.33
C LEU A 23 -4.01 17.96 12.70
N ALA A 24 -2.70 17.75 12.92
CA ALA A 24 -2.03 18.22 14.13
C ALA A 24 -2.07 19.76 14.24
N LYS A 25 -1.78 20.48 13.14
CA LYS A 25 -1.92 21.95 13.05
C LYS A 25 -3.34 22.41 13.38
N TYR A 26 -4.34 21.73 12.81
CA TYR A 26 -5.76 22.00 13.08
C TYR A 26 -6.09 21.87 14.57
N ASN A 27 -5.60 20.81 15.23
CA ASN A 27 -5.82 20.59 16.66
C ASN A 27 -5.11 21.63 17.53
N GLN A 28 -3.97 22.15 17.08
CA GLN A 28 -3.23 23.22 17.74
C GLN A 28 -3.81 24.62 17.47
N ALA A 29 -4.82 24.70 16.60
CA ALA A 29 -5.41 25.95 16.11
C ALA A 29 -4.38 26.89 15.46
N ASP A 30 -3.40 26.31 14.77
CA ASP A 30 -2.36 27.08 14.08
C ASP A 30 -2.95 27.97 12.98
N LEU A 31 -2.40 29.18 12.87
CA LEU A 31 -2.86 30.21 11.92
C LEU A 31 -2.70 29.79 10.45
N ASP A 32 -1.77 28.88 10.16
CA ASP A 32 -1.44 28.41 8.82
C ASP A 32 -2.14 27.08 8.44
N THR A 33 -3.10 26.63 9.24
CA THR A 33 -3.81 25.36 8.97
C THR A 33 -4.56 25.40 7.63
N LEU A 34 -5.20 26.52 7.30
CA LEU A 34 -5.96 26.66 6.04
C LEU A 34 -5.07 26.59 4.79
N PRO A 35 -3.99 27.39 4.66
CA PRO A 35 -3.10 27.25 3.50
C PRO A 35 -2.44 25.86 3.46
N ALA A 36 -2.08 25.28 4.61
CA ALA A 36 -1.54 23.92 4.65
C ALA A 36 -2.53 22.86 4.13
N LEU A 37 -3.83 23.03 4.41
CA LEU A 37 -4.88 22.15 3.88
C LEU A 37 -5.07 22.32 2.36
N ASP A 38 -5.06 23.55 1.83
CA ASP A 38 -5.18 23.75 0.38
C ASP A 38 -4.00 23.10 -0.37
N THR A 39 -2.77 23.30 0.12
CA THR A 39 -1.57 22.65 -0.43
C THR A 39 -1.68 21.13 -0.35
N LEU A 40 -2.10 20.56 0.79
CA LEU A 40 -2.30 19.13 0.93
C LEU A 40 -3.29 18.58 -0.11
N LEU A 41 -4.45 19.22 -0.29
CA LEU A 41 -5.47 18.78 -1.24
C LEU A 41 -4.96 18.86 -2.68
N ALA A 42 -4.22 19.91 -3.02
CA ALA A 42 -3.60 20.07 -4.34
C ALA A 42 -2.53 19.00 -4.63
N ASP A 43 -1.60 18.79 -3.69
CA ASP A 43 -0.52 17.80 -3.83
C ASP A 43 -1.06 16.37 -3.88
N THR A 44 -2.12 16.09 -3.09
CA THR A 44 -2.79 14.79 -3.11
C THR A 44 -3.51 14.56 -4.43
N ALA A 45 -4.20 15.57 -4.98
CA ALA A 45 -4.82 15.49 -6.30
C ALA A 45 -3.78 15.23 -7.41
N ALA A 46 -2.65 15.95 -7.39
CA ALA A 46 -1.55 15.73 -8.33
C ALA A 46 -0.92 14.34 -8.19
N THR A 47 -0.85 13.81 -6.96
CA THR A 47 -0.40 12.44 -6.70
C THR A 47 -1.36 11.42 -7.33
N TYR A 48 -2.68 11.59 -7.16
CA TYR A 48 -3.67 10.72 -7.78
C TYR A 48 -3.68 10.81 -9.32
N GLU A 49 -3.43 12.00 -9.88
CA GLU A 49 -3.27 12.20 -11.32
C GLU A 49 -2.07 11.41 -11.86
N ALA A 50 -0.90 11.54 -11.20
CA ALA A 50 0.31 10.80 -11.58
C ALA A 50 0.12 9.27 -11.48
N LEU A 51 -0.74 8.81 -10.57
CA LEU A 51 -1.12 7.41 -10.40
C LEU A 51 -2.27 6.97 -11.32
N GLN A 52 -2.80 7.87 -12.16
CA GLN A 52 -3.91 7.62 -13.09
C GLN A 52 -5.19 7.15 -12.38
N LEU A 53 -5.53 7.79 -11.25
CA LEU A 53 -6.72 7.52 -10.44
C LEU A 53 -7.72 8.69 -10.50
N PRO A 54 -8.45 8.87 -11.62
CA PRO A 54 -9.24 10.07 -11.89
C PRO A 54 -10.40 10.27 -10.92
N SER A 55 -11.03 9.19 -10.43
CA SER A 55 -12.13 9.28 -9.46
C SER A 55 -11.66 9.86 -8.12
N ALA A 56 -10.50 9.40 -7.64
CA ALA A 56 -9.90 9.93 -6.42
C ALA A 56 -9.40 11.36 -6.63
N GLN A 57 -8.74 11.65 -7.75
CA GLN A 57 -8.35 13.02 -8.11
C GLN A 57 -9.56 13.97 -8.09
N ASN A 58 -10.68 13.60 -8.74
CA ASN A 58 -11.89 14.42 -8.78
C ASN A 58 -12.51 14.66 -7.40
N LEU A 59 -12.46 13.65 -6.52
CA LEU A 59 -12.85 13.82 -5.12
C LEU A 59 -12.02 14.93 -4.46
N LEU A 60 -10.70 14.90 -4.58
CA LEU A 60 -9.81 15.89 -3.97
C LEU A 60 -10.05 17.30 -4.54
N LEU A 61 -10.30 17.41 -5.84
CA LEU A 61 -10.66 18.69 -6.47
C LEU A 61 -12.01 19.23 -5.96
N THR A 62 -12.98 18.34 -5.72
CA THR A 62 -14.27 18.70 -5.12
C THR A 62 -14.09 19.20 -3.69
N LEU A 63 -13.31 18.49 -2.86
CA LEU A 63 -12.98 18.93 -1.49
C LEU A 63 -12.27 20.29 -1.48
N ARG A 64 -11.43 20.55 -2.48
CA ARG A 64 -10.78 21.85 -2.65
C ARG A 64 -11.76 22.95 -3.02
N ALA A 65 -12.73 22.68 -3.91
CA ALA A 65 -13.80 23.63 -4.23
C ALA A 65 -14.67 23.95 -2.99
N GLU A 66 -14.96 22.96 -2.15
CA GLU A 66 -15.67 23.15 -0.88
C GLU A 66 -14.86 24.04 0.10
N LEU A 67 -13.54 23.86 0.15
CA LEU A 67 -12.66 24.71 0.95
C LEU A 67 -12.70 26.17 0.47
N VAL A 68 -12.65 26.40 -0.84
CA VAL A 68 -12.74 27.74 -1.46
C VAL A 68 -14.10 28.38 -1.17
N ALA A 69 -15.20 27.63 -1.31
CA ALA A 69 -16.53 28.12 -0.94
C ALA A 69 -16.59 28.57 0.54
N ALA A 70 -16.04 27.75 1.43
CA ALA A 70 -15.98 28.07 2.85
C ALA A 70 -15.13 29.33 3.14
N GLN A 71 -14.01 29.52 2.42
CA GLN A 71 -13.19 30.74 2.51
C GLN A 71 -13.97 32.00 2.09
N HIS A 72 -14.84 31.89 1.08
CA HIS A 72 -15.73 32.96 0.67
C HIS A 72 -16.95 33.18 1.58
N GLY A 73 -17.07 32.38 2.64
CA GLY A 73 -18.18 32.46 3.59
C GLY A 73 -19.47 31.82 3.08
N THR A 74 -19.38 30.94 2.08
CA THR A 74 -20.50 30.14 1.59
C THR A 74 -20.43 28.74 2.21
N ASP A 75 -21.52 28.28 2.81
CA ASP A 75 -21.59 26.91 3.34
C ASP A 75 -21.62 25.91 2.16
N PRO A 76 -20.62 25.03 2.01
CA PRO A 76 -20.56 24.09 0.91
C PRO A 76 -21.70 23.05 0.92
N ALA A 77 -22.36 22.83 2.07
CA ALA A 77 -23.48 21.90 2.15
C ALA A 77 -24.81 22.50 1.65
N THR A 78 -25.02 23.80 1.89
CA THR A 78 -26.31 24.47 1.61
C THR A 78 -26.23 25.49 0.48
N GLY A 79 -25.03 25.92 0.09
CA GLY A 79 -24.79 27.00 -0.87
C GLY A 79 -25.15 28.40 -0.35
N GLN A 80 -25.53 28.53 0.92
CA GLN A 80 -25.94 29.81 1.51
C GLN A 80 -24.75 30.63 1.98
N GLN A 81 -24.81 31.94 1.75
CA GLN A 81 -23.81 32.87 2.25
C GLN A 81 -24.07 33.17 3.73
N LEU A 82 -23.08 32.95 4.58
CA LEU A 82 -23.15 33.21 6.01
C LEU A 82 -22.65 34.62 6.32
N ALA A 83 -23.49 35.42 6.97
CA ALA A 83 -23.11 36.75 7.46
C ALA A 83 -22.32 36.67 8.79
N THR A 84 -22.64 35.69 9.64
CA THR A 84 -22.02 35.46 10.96
C THR A 84 -21.44 34.05 11.04
N GLN A 85 -20.60 33.76 12.05
CA GLN A 85 -20.03 32.43 12.31
C GLN A 85 -19.15 31.80 11.20
N ARG A 86 -18.70 32.59 10.21
CA ARG A 86 -17.82 32.11 9.12
C ARG A 86 -16.63 31.29 9.58
N ARG A 87 -15.95 31.72 10.65
CA ARG A 87 -14.79 31.01 11.23
C ARG A 87 -15.17 29.64 11.80
N ALA A 88 -16.32 29.52 12.45
CA ALA A 88 -16.79 28.25 13.00
C ALA A 88 -17.16 27.27 11.88
N MET A 89 -17.91 27.74 10.88
CA MET A 89 -18.20 26.98 9.66
C MET A 89 -16.91 26.51 8.99
N GLN A 90 -15.96 27.42 8.73
CA GLN A 90 -14.70 27.12 8.09
C GLN A 90 -13.91 26.04 8.85
N ARG A 91 -13.84 26.11 10.18
CA ARG A 91 -13.20 25.07 11.00
C ARG A 91 -13.90 23.71 10.87
N GLY A 92 -15.24 23.71 10.88
CA GLY A 92 -16.04 22.50 10.68
C GLY A 92 -15.78 21.87 9.32
N VAL A 93 -15.76 22.68 8.25
CA VAL A 93 -15.42 22.24 6.89
C VAL A 93 -14.00 21.67 6.87
N MET A 94 -13.00 22.39 7.38
CA MET A 94 -11.61 21.92 7.40
C MET A 94 -11.45 20.54 8.05
N LEU A 95 -12.09 20.32 9.21
CA LEU A 95 -12.07 19.02 9.89
C LEU A 95 -12.70 17.93 9.03
N ARG A 96 -13.87 18.19 8.44
CA ARG A 96 -14.56 17.25 7.56
C ARG A 96 -13.69 16.88 6.35
N LEU A 97 -13.09 17.88 5.69
CA LEU A 97 -12.23 17.67 4.52
C LEU A 97 -11.01 16.81 4.89
N LEU A 98 -10.36 17.08 6.03
CA LEU A 98 -9.23 16.28 6.53
C LEU A 98 -9.63 14.83 6.82
N GLN A 99 -10.79 14.62 7.45
CA GLN A 99 -11.32 13.28 7.72
C GLN A 99 -11.63 12.52 6.43
N GLN A 100 -12.24 13.18 5.45
CA GLN A 100 -12.61 12.58 4.18
C GLN A 100 -11.37 12.23 3.34
N ALA A 101 -10.42 13.15 3.19
CA ALA A 101 -9.16 12.90 2.50
C ALA A 101 -8.36 11.77 3.19
N GLY A 102 -8.26 11.81 4.53
CA GLY A 102 -7.57 10.78 5.29
C GLY A 102 -8.24 9.40 5.23
N THR A 103 -9.57 9.35 5.09
CA THR A 103 -10.31 8.10 4.91
C THR A 103 -10.10 7.54 3.52
N GLN A 104 -10.17 8.38 2.48
CA GLN A 104 -9.89 7.96 1.10
C GLN A 104 -8.48 7.35 0.98
N LEU A 105 -7.46 8.04 1.49
CA LEU A 105 -6.07 7.55 1.47
C LEU A 105 -5.92 6.20 2.18
N ARG A 106 -6.56 6.02 3.35
CA ARG A 106 -6.53 4.75 4.09
C ARG A 106 -7.21 3.62 3.33
N THR A 107 -8.34 3.89 2.69
CA THR A 107 -9.06 2.91 1.87
C THR A 107 -8.20 2.44 0.70
N ASP A 108 -7.57 3.38 -0.03
CA ASP A 108 -6.74 3.05 -1.18
C ASP A 108 -5.49 2.27 -0.78
N ILE A 109 -4.81 2.69 0.29
CA ILE A 109 -3.66 1.95 0.85
C ILE A 109 -4.06 0.52 1.25
N ALA A 110 -5.21 0.37 1.92
CA ALA A 110 -5.69 -0.95 2.34
C ALA A 110 -6.00 -1.86 1.14
N ALA A 111 -6.63 -1.33 0.09
CA ALA A 111 -6.90 -2.07 -1.14
C ALA A 111 -5.61 -2.54 -1.82
N ASP A 112 -4.61 -1.65 -1.94
CA ASP A 112 -3.32 -1.97 -2.56
C ASP A 112 -2.53 -2.99 -1.75
N THR A 113 -2.53 -2.83 -0.43
CA THR A 113 -1.86 -3.77 0.48
C THR A 113 -2.51 -5.14 0.40
N ALA A 114 -3.84 -5.21 0.35
CA ALA A 114 -4.56 -6.47 0.18
C ALA A 114 -4.24 -7.16 -1.15
N ALA A 115 -4.08 -6.39 -2.24
CA ALA A 115 -3.65 -6.93 -3.53
C ALA A 115 -2.22 -7.48 -3.48
N LEU A 116 -1.30 -6.78 -2.82
CA LEU A 116 0.08 -7.25 -2.58
C LEU A 116 0.11 -8.52 -1.71
N ASP A 117 -0.72 -8.59 -0.67
CA ASP A 117 -0.84 -9.77 0.19
C ASP A 117 -1.42 -10.97 -0.56
N ALA A 118 -2.39 -10.77 -1.44
CA ALA A 118 -2.92 -11.82 -2.31
C ALA A 118 -1.84 -12.34 -3.27
N ALA A 119 -1.07 -11.45 -3.90
CA ALA A 119 0.06 -11.81 -4.76
C ALA A 119 1.13 -12.58 -3.97
N ARG A 120 1.44 -12.16 -2.75
CA ARG A 120 2.36 -12.84 -1.82
C ARG A 120 1.85 -14.24 -1.47
N ALA A 121 0.55 -14.39 -1.21
CA ALA A 121 -0.07 -15.68 -0.91
C ALA A 121 0.01 -16.65 -2.09
N GLN A 122 -0.12 -16.17 -3.33
CA GLN A 122 0.07 -16.97 -4.55
C GLN A 122 1.54 -17.34 -4.79
N LEU A 123 2.48 -16.43 -4.52
CA LEU A 123 3.92 -16.67 -4.70
C LEU A 123 4.50 -17.71 -3.73
N ARG A 124 4.00 -17.75 -2.49
CA ARG A 124 4.49 -18.68 -1.45
C ARG A 124 4.51 -20.15 -1.90
N PRO A 125 3.41 -20.77 -2.36
CA PRO A 125 3.43 -22.17 -2.81
C PRO A 125 4.32 -22.39 -4.03
N MET A 126 4.39 -21.42 -4.96
CA MET A 126 5.31 -21.49 -6.10
C MET A 126 6.76 -21.57 -5.64
N LEU A 127 7.13 -20.74 -4.66
CA LEU A 127 8.48 -20.71 -4.10
C LEU A 127 8.82 -21.99 -3.34
N LEU A 128 7.88 -22.55 -2.57
CA LEU A 128 8.05 -23.83 -1.88
C LEU A 128 8.26 -24.99 -2.86
N LEU A 129 7.50 -25.02 -3.96
CA LEU A 129 7.71 -26.02 -5.01
C LEU A 129 9.06 -25.82 -5.71
N GLY A 130 9.43 -24.56 -5.97
CA GLY A 130 10.74 -24.21 -6.50
C GLY A 130 11.90 -24.66 -5.60
N LEU A 131 11.75 -24.55 -4.27
CA LEU A 131 12.70 -25.09 -3.31
C LEU A 131 12.80 -26.61 -3.39
N LYS A 132 11.65 -27.31 -3.42
CA LYS A 132 11.60 -28.78 -3.55
C LYS A 132 12.28 -29.28 -4.83
N LYS A 133 12.18 -28.50 -5.92
CA LYS A 133 12.80 -28.78 -7.22
C LYS A 133 14.23 -28.25 -7.35
N HIS A 134 14.83 -27.72 -6.28
CA HIS A 134 16.17 -27.11 -6.30
C HIS A 134 16.35 -25.95 -7.29
N LEU A 135 15.25 -25.25 -7.65
CA LEU A 135 15.27 -24.10 -8.55
C LEU A 135 15.70 -22.82 -7.85
N VAL A 136 15.41 -22.71 -6.56
CA VAL A 136 15.85 -21.60 -5.72
C VAL A 136 17.32 -21.84 -5.37
N PRO A 137 18.24 -20.92 -5.74
CA PRO A 137 19.64 -21.06 -5.38
C PRO A 137 19.76 -21.25 -3.87
N HIS A 138 20.65 -22.15 -3.43
CA HIS A 138 21.09 -22.20 -2.05
C HIS A 138 21.88 -20.93 -1.74
N ALA A 139 21.18 -19.81 -1.59
CA ALA A 139 21.76 -18.53 -1.26
C ALA A 139 22.16 -18.58 0.22
N HIS A 140 23.44 -18.80 0.48
CA HIS A 140 23.98 -18.65 1.82
C HIS A 140 23.77 -17.20 2.30
N ARG A 141 22.72 -16.98 3.11
CA ARG A 141 22.44 -15.77 3.94
C ARG A 141 22.56 -14.40 3.25
N LYS A 142 22.61 -14.33 1.93
CA LYS A 142 22.72 -13.07 1.18
C LYS A 142 21.42 -12.78 0.45
N THR A 143 20.99 -11.53 0.51
CA THR A 143 19.93 -10.98 -0.33
C THR A 143 20.27 -11.23 -1.80
N LEU A 144 19.28 -11.74 -2.55
CA LEU A 144 19.44 -11.97 -3.98
C LEU A 144 19.50 -10.64 -4.73
N SER A 145 20.36 -10.55 -5.74
CA SER A 145 20.37 -9.41 -6.66
C SER A 145 19.08 -9.37 -7.49
N HIS A 146 18.76 -8.20 -8.04
CA HIS A 146 17.62 -8.05 -8.96
C HIS A 146 17.70 -9.03 -10.14
N SER A 147 18.88 -9.20 -10.74
CA SER A 147 19.09 -10.16 -11.84
C SER A 147 18.83 -11.60 -11.40
N ALA A 148 19.27 -11.99 -10.21
CA ALA A 148 19.03 -13.32 -9.67
C ALA A 148 17.52 -13.58 -9.40
N LEU A 149 16.80 -12.57 -8.89
CA LEU A 149 15.35 -12.64 -8.71
C LEU A 149 14.62 -12.76 -10.05
N ALA A 150 15.04 -12.01 -11.07
CA ALA A 150 14.47 -12.09 -12.41
C ALA A 150 14.67 -13.48 -13.04
N THR A 151 15.88 -14.04 -12.92
CA THR A 151 16.16 -15.41 -13.38
C THR A 151 15.36 -16.45 -12.59
N LEU A 152 15.22 -16.28 -11.27
CA LEU A 152 14.41 -17.18 -10.45
C LEU A 152 12.94 -17.15 -10.89
N TRP A 153 12.37 -15.95 -11.08
CA TRP A 153 11.01 -15.78 -11.59
C TRP A 153 10.81 -16.47 -12.94
N GLN A 154 11.74 -16.27 -13.89
CA GLN A 154 11.68 -16.92 -15.20
C GLN A 154 11.69 -18.45 -15.09
N ARG A 155 12.54 -19.02 -14.22
CA ARG A 155 12.58 -20.46 -13.97
C ARG A 155 11.26 -20.96 -13.38
N LEU A 156 10.74 -20.28 -12.36
CA LEU A 156 9.45 -20.63 -11.75
C LEU A 156 8.30 -20.55 -12.75
N ALA A 157 8.29 -19.54 -13.63
CA ALA A 157 7.24 -19.36 -14.64
C ALA A 157 7.32 -20.38 -15.80
N ALA A 158 8.51 -20.93 -16.06
CA ALA A 158 8.73 -21.96 -17.08
C ALA A 158 8.37 -23.38 -16.61
N GLU A 159 8.25 -23.60 -15.29
CA GLU A 159 7.84 -24.88 -14.74
C GLU A 159 6.39 -25.20 -15.10
N HIS A 160 6.16 -26.35 -15.73
CA HIS A 160 4.83 -26.74 -16.23
C HIS A 160 3.75 -26.72 -15.15
N GLU A 161 4.06 -27.21 -13.93
CA GLU A 161 3.14 -27.24 -12.79
C GLU A 161 2.82 -25.85 -12.22
N LEU A 162 3.68 -24.85 -12.45
CA LEU A 162 3.52 -23.49 -11.92
C LEU A 162 3.06 -22.50 -12.99
N HIS A 163 3.07 -22.91 -14.26
CA HIS A 163 2.87 -22.02 -15.39
C HIS A 163 1.54 -21.24 -15.30
N LEU A 164 0.44 -21.93 -14.97
CA LEU A 164 -0.87 -21.29 -14.83
C LEU A 164 -0.89 -20.27 -13.69
N ALA A 165 -0.32 -20.61 -12.53
CA ALA A 165 -0.22 -19.69 -11.40
C ALA A 165 0.66 -18.47 -11.72
N ALA A 166 1.77 -18.70 -12.44
CA ALA A 166 2.67 -17.63 -12.87
C ALA A 166 1.99 -16.67 -13.86
N GLN A 167 1.21 -17.20 -14.80
CA GLN A 167 0.40 -16.39 -15.72
C GLN A 167 -0.65 -15.59 -14.96
N GLN A 168 -1.41 -16.22 -14.06
CA GLN A 168 -2.42 -15.53 -13.25
C GLN A 168 -1.82 -14.37 -12.45
N LEU A 169 -0.67 -14.60 -11.81
CA LEU A 169 0.04 -13.56 -11.07
C LEU A 169 0.50 -12.43 -11.99
N SER A 170 1.03 -12.75 -13.18
CA SER A 170 1.47 -11.75 -14.17
C SER A 170 0.34 -10.89 -14.73
N LEU A 171 -0.90 -11.39 -14.71
CA LEU A 171 -2.09 -10.63 -15.09
C LEU A 171 -2.54 -9.66 -13.98
N GLN A 172 -2.27 -9.99 -12.72
CA GLN A 172 -2.73 -9.24 -11.54
C GLN A 172 -1.68 -8.26 -11.00
N SER A 173 -0.40 -8.55 -11.21
CA SER A 173 0.72 -7.81 -10.63
C SER A 173 1.76 -7.47 -11.68
N THR A 174 2.42 -6.33 -11.50
CA THR A 174 3.52 -5.94 -12.37
C THR A 174 4.76 -6.80 -12.09
N GLN A 175 5.62 -6.98 -13.08
CA GLN A 175 6.88 -7.70 -12.88
C GLN A 175 7.73 -7.09 -11.74
N PRO A 176 7.89 -5.76 -11.61
CA PRO A 176 8.57 -5.17 -10.46
C PRO A 176 7.97 -5.57 -9.11
N ASP A 177 6.64 -5.56 -8.96
CA ASP A 177 5.97 -6.02 -7.73
C ASP A 177 6.29 -7.49 -7.44
N ILE A 178 6.19 -8.35 -8.45
CA ILE A 178 6.47 -9.78 -8.32
C ILE A 178 7.92 -10.00 -7.84
N LEU A 179 8.89 -9.29 -8.41
CA LEU A 179 10.30 -9.42 -8.04
C LEU A 179 10.58 -8.92 -6.62
N LEU A 180 9.96 -7.81 -6.21
CA LEU A 180 10.07 -7.33 -4.82
C LEU A 180 9.51 -8.35 -3.84
N LEU A 181 8.29 -8.84 -4.07
CA LEU A 181 7.65 -9.84 -3.22
C LEU A 181 8.47 -11.15 -3.17
N LEU A 182 9.02 -11.57 -4.31
CA LEU A 182 9.89 -12.74 -4.38
C LEU A 182 11.15 -12.54 -3.53
N GLY A 183 11.75 -11.34 -3.58
CA GLY A 183 12.90 -10.96 -2.76
C GLY A 183 12.59 -11.01 -1.26
N GLU A 184 11.46 -10.44 -0.85
CA GLU A 184 10.98 -10.49 0.55
C GLU A 184 10.77 -11.92 1.04
N LEU A 185 10.09 -12.75 0.23
CA LEU A 185 9.80 -14.14 0.58
C LEU A 185 11.06 -14.99 0.66
N VAL A 186 12.00 -14.82 -0.28
CA VAL A 186 13.29 -15.53 -0.24
C VAL A 186 14.09 -15.08 0.98
N ALA A 187 14.17 -13.78 1.26
CA ALA A 187 14.86 -13.28 2.44
C ALA A 187 14.26 -13.86 3.73
N ALA A 188 12.93 -13.87 3.86
CA ALA A 188 12.23 -14.46 5.00
C ALA A 188 12.52 -15.96 5.19
N LEU A 189 12.66 -16.71 4.10
CA LEU A 189 13.02 -18.14 4.15
C LEU A 189 14.49 -18.37 4.52
N LEU A 190 15.39 -17.48 4.12
CA LEU A 190 16.83 -17.59 4.39
C LEU A 190 17.24 -17.08 5.77
N SER A 191 16.46 -16.18 6.36
CA SER A 191 16.74 -15.58 7.66
C SER A 191 16.51 -16.51 8.86
N ASP A 192 16.05 -17.76 8.65
CA ASP A 192 15.81 -18.77 9.71
C ASP A 192 14.88 -18.29 10.86
N ASP A 193 14.12 -17.21 10.64
CA ASP A 193 13.08 -16.66 11.53
C ASP A 193 11.70 -17.32 11.29
N LEU A 194 11.69 -18.61 10.97
CA LEU A 194 10.50 -19.44 11.16
C LEU A 194 10.31 -19.58 12.68
N PRO A 195 9.18 -19.14 13.27
CA PRO A 195 8.96 -19.28 14.70
C PRO A 195 9.18 -20.74 15.13
N PRO A 196 9.86 -21.01 16.27
CA PRO A 196 10.34 -22.32 16.70
C PRO A 196 9.24 -23.34 17.07
N ARG A 197 8.01 -23.19 16.54
CA ARG A 197 6.87 -24.07 16.82
C ARG A 197 6.84 -25.36 16.01
N ARG A 198 7.74 -25.58 15.04
CA ARG A 198 7.81 -26.84 14.25
C ARG A 198 9.07 -27.68 14.43
N ARG A 199 10.05 -27.26 15.26
CA ARG A 199 11.20 -28.14 15.58
C ARG A 199 10.82 -29.30 16.52
N ARG A 200 9.75 -29.17 17.32
CA ARG A 200 9.28 -30.22 18.23
C ARG A 200 8.36 -31.29 17.60
N ALA A 201 7.71 -31.00 16.46
CA ALA A 201 6.83 -31.98 15.83
C ALA A 201 7.61 -33.05 15.05
N LEU A 202 8.78 -32.71 14.49
CA LEU A 202 9.63 -33.66 13.75
C LEU A 202 10.62 -34.46 14.62
N SER A 203 10.82 -34.05 15.88
CA SER A 203 11.66 -34.78 16.83
C SER A 203 10.88 -35.72 17.75
N ALA A 204 9.55 -35.60 17.82
CA ALA A 204 8.69 -36.51 18.57
C ALA A 204 8.32 -37.79 17.79
N ASP A 205 8.26 -37.74 16.46
CA ASP A 205 7.91 -38.90 15.61
C ASP A 205 9.09 -39.87 15.33
N LEU A 206 10.28 -39.62 15.89
CA LEU A 206 11.49 -40.43 15.66
C LEU A 206 12.04 -41.07 16.94
N ALA A 207 11.32 -41.02 18.06
CA ALA A 207 11.64 -41.83 19.23
C ALA A 207 10.90 -43.18 19.13
N PRO A 208 11.56 -44.30 18.78
CA PRO A 208 10.95 -45.61 18.92
C PRO A 208 10.67 -45.88 20.39
N ASP A 209 9.46 -46.38 20.68
CA ASP A 209 9.08 -46.93 21.98
C ASP A 209 10.15 -47.90 22.46
N ALA A 210 10.91 -47.48 23.48
CA ALA A 210 11.72 -48.39 24.28
C ALA A 210 10.80 -48.98 25.35
N GLY A 211 10.10 -50.05 24.96
CA GLY A 211 9.43 -51.01 25.83
C GLY A 211 10.03 -52.39 25.64
#